data_AF-A0A6P9ACS5-F1
#
_entry.id   AF-A0A6P9ACS5-F1
#
_cell.length_a   1.000
_cell.length_b   1.000
_cell.length_c   1.000
_cell.angle_alpha   90.00
_cell.angle_beta   90.00
_cell.angle_gamma   90.00
#
_symmetry.space_group_name_H-M   'P 1'
#
loop_
_entity.id
_entity.type
_entity.pdbx_description
1 polymer ?
#
loop_
_entity_poly.entity_id
_entity_poly.type
_entity_poly.pdbx_seq_one_letter_code
_entity_poly.pdbx_strand_id
1 'polypeptide(L)'
;MVFWGSSLFFKFNPNRIYQPGPSKFWRRRRILRMSAHHFGRRRNCYRLALRSVQKALVYSTKARKLRCNDLLKLNGQRLASASEELGTNIRVLRMGLHHANVCLDNHMLADLSIWEPRTFQALSNFAWNNYTSQGLGDIHDLGSPPEGVILRGYKRQ
;
A
#
# COMPACT_ATOMS: atom_id res chain seq x y z
N MET A 1 -20.68 -67.54 38.02
CA MET A 1 -20.86 -67.81 36.58
C MET A 1 -21.43 -66.54 35.97
N VAL A 2 -20.57 -65.76 35.29
CA VAL A 2 -20.87 -64.42 34.77
C VAL A 2 -21.22 -64.58 33.30
N PHE A 3 -22.49 -64.40 32.93
CA PHE A 3 -22.89 -64.32 31.52
C PHE A 3 -23.29 -62.88 31.19
N TRP A 4 -22.49 -62.31 30.30
CA TRP A 4 -22.65 -61.03 29.64
C TRP A 4 -24.02 -60.90 28.96
N GLY A 5 -24.67 -59.75 29.08
CA GLY A 5 -25.93 -59.52 28.40
C GLY A 5 -26.36 -58.07 28.40
N SER A 6 -25.57 -57.16 27.81
CA SER A 6 -26.04 -55.87 27.32
C SER A 6 -24.99 -55.28 26.38
N SER A 7 -24.89 -55.81 25.17
CA SER A 7 -24.28 -55.02 24.10
C SER A 7 -25.22 -53.85 23.85
N LEU A 8 -24.72 -52.65 24.13
CA LEU A 8 -25.28 -51.39 23.65
C LEU A 8 -25.21 -51.43 22.12
N PHE A 9 -26.18 -52.12 21.52
CA PHE A 9 -26.38 -52.18 20.09
C PHE A 9 -26.93 -50.80 19.71
N PHE A 10 -26.01 -49.88 19.41
CA PHE A 10 -26.31 -48.59 18.82
C PHE A 10 -26.97 -48.87 17.46
N LYS A 11 -28.29 -49.08 17.46
CA LYS A 11 -29.07 -49.38 16.27
C LYS A 11 -28.89 -48.21 15.30
N PHE A 12 -28.09 -48.45 14.27
CA PHE A 12 -28.07 -47.63 13.08
C PHE A 12 -29.47 -47.68 12.47
N ASN A 13 -30.30 -46.68 12.79
CA ASN A 13 -31.65 -46.57 12.26
C ASN A 13 -31.54 -45.91 10.87
N PRO A 14 -31.77 -46.64 9.77
CA PRO A 14 -31.66 -46.10 8.41
C PRO A 14 -32.67 -44.99 8.12
N ASN A 15 -33.72 -44.87 8.94
CA ASN A 15 -34.77 -43.85 8.82
C ASN A 15 -34.54 -42.62 9.72
N ARG A 16 -33.42 -42.54 10.47
CA ARG A 16 -33.12 -41.36 11.28
C ARG A 16 -32.56 -40.25 10.39
N ILE A 17 -33.40 -39.27 10.05
CA ILE A 17 -32.98 -38.05 9.36
C ILE A 17 -31.92 -37.34 10.22
N TYR A 18 -30.69 -37.23 9.73
CA TYR A 18 -29.63 -36.49 10.41
C TYR A 18 -29.98 -35.00 10.43
N GLN A 19 -30.36 -34.49 11.61
CA GLN A 19 -30.58 -33.07 11.83
C GLN A 19 -29.26 -32.42 12.31
N PRO A 20 -28.62 -31.56 11.50
CA PRO A 20 -27.41 -30.88 11.94
C PRO A 20 -27.74 -29.88 13.04
N GLY A 21 -26.96 -29.88 14.13
CA GLY A 21 -27.11 -28.90 15.21
C GLY A 21 -26.85 -27.44 14.77
N PRO A 22 -27.16 -26.46 15.65
CA PRO A 22 -27.09 -25.02 15.34
C PRO A 22 -25.67 -24.54 15.00
N SER A 23 -24.63 -25.27 15.41
CA SER A 23 -23.23 -24.96 15.14
C SER A 23 -22.93 -24.78 13.65
N LYS A 24 -23.55 -25.57 12.77
CA LYS A 24 -23.37 -25.48 11.30
C LYS A 24 -23.90 -24.16 10.74
N PHE A 25 -25.04 -23.70 11.24
CA PHE A 25 -25.67 -22.45 10.82
C PHE A 25 -24.78 -21.25 11.20
N TRP A 26 -24.33 -21.18 12.45
CA TRP A 26 -23.49 -20.07 12.92
C TRP A 26 -22.13 -19.99 12.20
N ARG A 27 -21.51 -21.14 11.91
CA ARG A 27 -20.28 -21.21 11.08
C ARG A 27 -20.49 -20.62 9.68
N ARG A 28 -21.60 -20.99 9.01
CA ARG A 28 -21.94 -20.45 7.68
C ARG A 28 -22.24 -18.95 7.74
N ARG A 29 -22.98 -18.51 8.75
CA ARG A 29 -23.33 -17.10 8.95
C ARG A 29 -22.09 -16.23 9.14
N ARG A 30 -21.06 -16.71 9.85
CA ARG A 30 -19.77 -15.98 10.01
C ARG A 30 -19.12 -15.69 8.64
N ILE A 31 -19.03 -16.68 7.76
CA ILE A 31 -18.45 -16.51 6.42
C ILE A 31 -19.31 -15.57 5.58
N LEU A 32 -20.63 -15.74 5.61
CA LEU A 32 -21.55 -14.90 4.83
C LEU A 32 -21.54 -13.43 5.28
N ARG A 33 -21.31 -13.17 6.57
CA ARG A 33 -21.10 -11.81 7.10
C ARG A 33 -19.84 -11.17 6.51
N MET A 34 -18.76 -11.91 6.37
CA MET A 34 -17.54 -11.40 5.72
C MET A 34 -17.72 -11.15 4.23
N SER A 35 -18.56 -11.94 3.54
CA SER A 35 -18.84 -11.77 2.11
C SER A 35 -20.02 -10.85 1.80
N ALA A 36 -20.58 -10.11 2.77
CA ALA A 36 -21.81 -9.34 2.59
C ALA A 36 -21.72 -8.32 1.44
N HIS A 37 -20.55 -7.69 1.29
CA HIS A 37 -20.27 -6.70 0.24
C HIS A 37 -19.70 -7.32 -1.05
N HIS A 38 -19.66 -8.65 -1.17
CA HIS A 38 -19.25 -9.28 -2.41
C HIS A 38 -20.35 -9.15 -3.48
N PHE A 39 -19.93 -9.07 -4.74
CA PHE A 39 -20.87 -9.01 -5.87
C PHE A 39 -21.47 -10.38 -6.23
N GLY A 40 -22.78 -10.45 -6.51
CA GLY A 40 -23.43 -11.64 -7.07
C GLY A 40 -23.45 -12.87 -6.15
N ARG A 41 -23.34 -14.09 -6.72
CA ARG A 41 -23.52 -15.36 -6.00
C ARG A 41 -22.50 -15.62 -4.88
N ARG A 42 -21.29 -15.03 -4.95
CA ARG A 42 -20.27 -15.13 -3.88
C ARG A 42 -20.68 -14.44 -2.58
N ARG A 43 -21.77 -13.67 -2.58
CA ARG A 43 -22.36 -13.06 -1.38
C ARG A 43 -23.35 -13.98 -0.66
N ASN A 44 -24.06 -14.82 -1.43
CA ASN A 44 -25.19 -15.64 -0.95
C ASN A 44 -24.83 -17.14 -0.82
N CYS A 45 -24.04 -17.68 -1.75
CA CYS A 45 -23.73 -19.11 -1.81
C CYS A 45 -22.50 -19.45 -0.96
N TYR A 46 -22.68 -20.20 0.14
CA TYR A 46 -21.61 -20.50 1.11
C TYR A 46 -20.30 -21.03 0.49
N ARG A 47 -20.37 -21.99 -0.46
CA ARG A 47 -19.17 -22.57 -1.09
C ARG A 47 -18.38 -21.55 -1.89
N LEU A 48 -19.06 -20.64 -2.60
CA LEU A 48 -18.43 -19.57 -3.37
C LEU A 48 -17.91 -18.46 -2.45
N ALA A 49 -18.70 -18.11 -1.43
CA ALA A 49 -18.31 -17.14 -0.41
C ALA A 49 -17.01 -17.56 0.30
N LEU A 50 -16.91 -18.82 0.73
CA LEU A 50 -15.73 -19.35 1.41
C LEU A 50 -14.46 -19.17 0.57
N ARG A 51 -14.49 -19.60 -0.70
CA ARG A 51 -13.35 -19.46 -1.63
C ARG A 51 -12.98 -17.99 -1.85
N SER A 52 -13.98 -17.13 -2.02
CA SER A 52 -13.76 -15.69 -2.23
C SER A 52 -13.17 -15.01 -0.99
N VAL A 53 -13.68 -15.32 0.20
CA VAL A 53 -13.20 -14.75 1.47
C VAL A 53 -11.77 -15.21 1.75
N GLN A 54 -11.46 -16.50 1.56
CA GLN A 54 -10.10 -17.01 1.70
C GLN A 54 -9.11 -16.24 0.81
N LYS A 55 -9.46 -16.04 -0.46
CA LYS A 55 -8.64 -15.27 -1.41
C LYS A 55 -8.49 -13.80 -0.98
N ALA A 56 -9.59 -13.18 -0.53
CA ALA A 56 -9.57 -11.80 -0.05
C ALA A 56 -8.68 -11.60 1.19
N LEU A 57 -8.70 -12.55 2.13
CA LEU A 57 -7.85 -12.51 3.32
C LEU A 57 -6.36 -12.65 2.97
N VAL A 58 -6.02 -13.55 2.04
CA VAL A 58 -4.64 -13.67 1.53
C VAL A 58 -4.19 -12.39 0.83
N TYR A 59 -5.07 -11.75 0.05
CA TYR A 59 -4.74 -10.48 -0.58
C TYR A 59 -4.64 -9.33 0.42
N SER A 60 -5.47 -9.30 1.46
CA SER A 60 -5.39 -8.28 2.51
C SER A 60 -4.03 -8.30 3.21
N THR A 61 -3.52 -9.48 3.57
CA THR A 61 -2.20 -9.60 4.21
C THR A 61 -1.05 -9.24 3.27
N LYS A 62 -1.13 -9.64 1.99
CA LYS A 62 -0.16 -9.24 0.97
C LYS A 62 -0.19 -7.73 0.69
N ALA A 63 -1.37 -7.15 0.55
CA ALA A 63 -1.58 -5.73 0.25
C ALA A 63 -1.04 -4.81 1.35
N ARG A 64 -1.12 -5.20 2.63
CA ARG A 64 -0.49 -4.44 3.73
C ARG A 64 1.02 -4.25 3.52
N LYS A 65 1.71 -5.28 3.03
CA LYS A 65 3.15 -5.20 2.72
C LYS A 65 3.41 -4.37 1.46
N LEU A 66 2.58 -4.54 0.43
CA LEU A 66 2.74 -3.83 -0.84
C LEU A 66 2.42 -2.33 -0.73
N ARG A 67 1.49 -1.92 0.15
CA ARG A 67 1.09 -0.52 0.35
C ARG A 67 2.29 0.38 0.62
N CYS A 68 3.26 -0.08 1.40
CA CYS A 68 4.47 0.70 1.68
C CYS A 68 5.25 0.97 0.38
N ASN A 69 5.41 -0.04 -0.48
CA ASN A 69 6.10 0.10 -1.76
C ASN A 69 5.33 0.99 -2.75
N ASP A 70 4.00 0.88 -2.78
CA ASP A 70 3.15 1.69 -3.65
C ASP A 70 3.23 3.18 -3.27
N LEU A 71 3.23 3.49 -1.96
CA LEU A 71 3.42 4.85 -1.46
C LEU A 71 4.83 5.38 -1.75
N LEU A 72 5.87 4.54 -1.61
CA LEU A 72 7.24 4.94 -1.95
C LEU A 72 7.39 5.26 -3.44
N LYS A 73 6.78 4.46 -4.33
CA LYS A 73 6.76 4.72 -5.77
C LYS A 73 6.02 6.02 -6.10
N LEU A 74 4.85 6.22 -5.51
CA LEU A 74 4.05 7.42 -5.71
C LEU A 74 4.80 8.68 -5.27
N ASN A 75 5.41 8.66 -4.08
CA ASN A 75 6.15 9.80 -3.56
C ASN A 75 7.42 10.07 -4.39
N GLY A 76 8.08 9.02 -4.89
CA GLY A 76 9.17 9.17 -5.85
C GLY A 76 8.73 9.84 -7.15
N GLN A 77 7.57 9.45 -7.71
CA GLN A 77 7.01 10.06 -8.92
C GLN A 77 6.63 11.52 -8.70
N ARG A 78 5.96 11.84 -7.59
CA ARG A 78 5.60 13.23 -7.22
C ARG A 78 6.83 14.13 -7.10
N LEU A 79 7.86 13.62 -6.43
CA LEU A 79 9.12 14.35 -6.28
C LEU A 79 9.83 14.53 -7.62
N ALA A 80 9.85 13.51 -8.48
CA ALA A 80 10.43 13.61 -9.82
C ALA A 80 9.73 14.69 -10.65
N SER A 81 8.39 14.69 -10.70
CA SER A 81 7.64 15.73 -11.42
C SER A 81 7.90 17.13 -10.86
N ALA A 82 8.02 17.28 -9.54
CA ALA A 82 8.30 18.58 -8.92
C ALA A 82 9.73 19.07 -9.20
N SER A 83 10.71 18.16 -9.21
CA SER A 83 12.09 18.49 -9.59
C SER A 83 12.17 18.88 -11.07
N GLU A 84 11.43 18.19 -11.95
CA GLU A 84 11.34 18.51 -13.38
C GLU A 84 10.75 19.90 -13.63
N GLU A 85 9.74 20.33 -12.85
CA GLU A 85 9.23 21.71 -12.90
C GLU A 85 10.35 22.72 -12.64
N LEU A 86 11.20 22.46 -11.64
CA LEU A 86 12.38 23.27 -11.31
C LEU A 86 13.58 23.02 -12.23
N GLY A 87 13.44 22.22 -13.29
CA GLY A 87 14.49 21.84 -14.22
C GLY A 87 15.67 21.09 -13.60
N THR A 88 15.46 20.42 -12.45
CA THR A 88 16.46 19.54 -11.82
C THR A 88 16.02 18.08 -11.88
N ASN A 89 16.97 17.15 -11.81
CA ASN A 89 16.66 15.73 -11.68
C ASN A 89 16.60 15.34 -10.19
N ILE A 90 15.61 14.53 -9.81
CA ILE A 90 15.47 13.96 -8.45
C ILE A 90 16.76 13.27 -7.94
N ARG A 91 17.54 12.64 -8.83
CA ARG A 91 18.81 12.00 -8.47
C ARG A 91 19.81 13.03 -7.92
N VAL A 92 19.94 14.16 -8.61
CA VAL A 92 20.84 15.26 -8.23
C VAL A 92 20.39 15.86 -6.92
N LEU A 93 19.09 16.13 -6.77
CA LEU A 93 18.51 16.66 -5.54
C LEU A 93 18.79 15.73 -4.35
N ARG A 94 18.58 14.42 -4.50
CA ARG A 94 18.81 13.46 -3.42
C ARG A 94 20.29 13.32 -3.06
N MET A 95 21.17 13.26 -4.07
CA MET A 95 22.61 13.20 -3.83
C MET A 95 23.09 14.46 -3.10
N GLY A 96 22.71 15.64 -3.58
CA GLY A 96 23.06 16.91 -2.95
C GLY A 96 22.61 17.01 -1.49
N LEU A 97 21.37 16.61 -1.17
CA LEU A 97 20.86 16.60 0.20
C LEU A 97 21.57 15.57 1.09
N HIS A 98 21.82 14.36 0.57
CA HIS A 98 22.54 13.32 1.31
C HIS A 98 23.96 13.76 1.67
N HIS A 99 24.67 14.36 0.72
CA HIS A 99 26.01 14.88 0.97
C HIS A 99 26.04 16.08 1.90
N ALA A 100 24.98 16.90 1.92
CA ALA A 100 24.79 17.96 2.89
C ALA A 100 24.36 17.47 4.29
N ASN A 101 24.29 16.15 4.51
CA ASN A 101 23.80 15.50 5.74
C ASN A 101 22.37 15.91 6.12
N VAL A 102 21.54 16.25 5.13
CA VAL A 102 20.11 16.57 5.33
C VAL A 102 19.31 15.28 5.19
N CYS A 103 18.98 14.68 6.33
CA CYS A 103 18.21 13.43 6.42
C CYS A 103 16.71 13.68 6.21
N LEU A 104 16.28 13.86 4.96
CA LEU A 104 14.87 13.99 4.59
C LEU A 104 14.36 12.77 3.83
N ASP A 105 13.22 12.25 4.27
CA ASP A 105 12.52 11.16 3.59
C ASP A 105 11.80 11.65 2.31
N ASN A 106 11.65 10.76 1.33
CA ASN A 106 10.90 11.05 0.09
C ASN A 106 9.44 11.41 0.36
N HIS A 107 8.86 10.93 1.47
CA HIS A 107 7.52 11.33 1.87
C HIS A 107 7.46 12.81 2.23
N MET A 108 8.37 13.27 3.11
CA MET A 108 8.43 14.66 3.52
C MET A 108 8.75 15.58 2.33
N LEU A 109 9.68 15.19 1.46
CA LEU A 109 10.01 15.95 0.25
C LEU A 109 8.81 16.07 -0.70
N ALA A 110 8.03 15.00 -0.87
CA ALA A 110 6.82 15.02 -1.71
C ALA A 110 5.69 15.85 -1.09
N ASP A 111 5.57 15.90 0.24
CA ASP A 111 4.59 16.76 0.90
C ASP A 111 5.00 18.23 0.79
N LEU A 112 6.28 18.54 0.97
CA LEU A 112 6.82 19.89 0.82
C LEU A 112 6.65 20.40 -0.60
N SER A 113 6.83 19.56 -1.62
CA SER A 113 6.65 20.00 -3.01
C SER A 113 5.20 20.37 -3.34
N ILE A 114 4.22 19.75 -2.68
CA ILE A 114 2.79 20.02 -2.89
C ILE A 114 2.33 21.26 -2.11
N TRP A 115 2.66 21.31 -0.81
CA TRP A 115 2.11 22.32 0.10
C TRP A 115 2.98 23.57 0.20
N GLU A 116 4.30 23.41 0.15
CA GLU A 116 5.27 24.47 0.43
C GLU A 116 6.28 24.62 -0.73
N PRO A 117 5.80 25.05 -1.93
CA PRO A 117 6.63 25.07 -3.14
C PRO A 117 7.84 26.00 -3.01
N ARG A 118 7.76 27.08 -2.21
CA ARG A 118 8.88 27.99 -1.94
C ARG A 118 10.01 27.29 -1.17
N THR A 119 9.64 26.52 -0.14
CA THR A 119 10.58 25.75 0.68
C THR A 119 11.25 24.67 -0.16
N PHE A 120 10.47 24.01 -1.02
CA PHE A 120 11.00 23.01 -1.95
C PHE A 120 11.99 23.61 -2.96
N GLN A 121 11.70 24.79 -3.51
CA GLN A 121 12.62 25.51 -4.39
C GLN A 121 13.94 25.86 -3.69
N ALA A 122 13.88 26.36 -2.45
CA ALA A 122 15.08 26.66 -1.66
C ALA A 122 15.92 25.40 -1.40
N LEU A 123 15.28 24.28 -1.08
CA LEU A 123 15.95 22.99 -0.89
C LEU A 123 16.59 22.49 -2.19
N SER A 124 15.91 22.63 -3.33
CA SER A 124 16.44 22.24 -4.65
C SER A 124 17.68 23.04 -5.00
N ASN A 125 17.65 24.37 -4.80
CA ASN A 125 18.80 25.24 -5.03
C ASN A 125 19.97 24.93 -4.08
N PHE A 126 19.67 24.68 -2.80
CA PHE A 126 20.67 24.27 -1.83
C PHE A 126 21.33 22.93 -2.20
N ALA A 127 20.52 21.95 -2.62
CA ALA A 127 21.01 20.64 -3.07
C ALA A 127 21.89 20.77 -4.32
N TRP A 128 21.49 21.60 -5.28
CA TRP A 128 22.28 21.90 -6.48
C TRP A 128 23.64 22.48 -6.12
N ASN A 129 23.70 23.51 -5.29
CA ASN A 129 24.97 24.14 -4.88
C ASN A 129 25.93 23.16 -4.22
N ASN A 130 25.42 22.28 -3.36
CA ASN A 130 26.22 21.24 -2.71
C ASN A 130 26.68 20.16 -3.69
N TYR A 131 25.85 19.82 -4.67
CA TYR A 131 26.22 18.87 -5.71
C TYR A 131 27.34 19.42 -6.60
N THR A 132 27.21 20.67 -7.04
CA THR A 132 28.22 21.36 -7.84
C THR A 132 29.54 21.54 -7.09
N SER A 133 29.50 21.93 -5.80
CA SER A 133 30.70 22.18 -5.01
C SER A 133 31.57 20.94 -4.78
N GLN A 134 30.97 19.75 -4.82
CA GLN A 134 31.67 18.49 -4.56
C GLN A 134 32.17 17.79 -5.83
N GLY A 135 31.74 18.21 -7.03
CA GLY A 135 32.25 17.69 -8.30
C GLY A 135 31.87 16.23 -8.62
N LEU A 136 30.75 15.72 -8.10
CA LEU A 136 30.28 14.36 -8.43
C LEU A 136 29.51 14.34 -9.77
N GLY A 137 30.09 13.74 -10.82
CA GLY A 137 29.40 13.30 -12.06
C GLY A 137 29.09 14.38 -13.13
N ASP A 138 29.23 13.99 -14.40
CA ASP A 138 29.08 14.74 -15.67
C ASP A 138 28.16 15.98 -15.62
N ILE A 139 28.73 17.12 -15.23
CA ILE A 139 28.04 18.41 -15.15
C ILE A 139 27.52 18.85 -16.55
N HIS A 140 28.08 18.28 -17.62
CA HIS A 140 27.85 18.68 -19.01
C HIS A 140 26.42 18.48 -19.53
N ASP A 141 25.64 17.54 -19.00
CA ASP A 141 24.30 17.22 -19.52
C ASP A 141 23.16 17.92 -18.75
N LEU A 142 23.46 18.53 -17.60
CA LEU A 142 22.47 19.18 -16.74
C LEU A 142 22.61 20.69 -16.90
N GLY A 143 21.67 21.30 -17.64
CA GLY A 143 21.55 22.75 -17.68
C GLY A 143 21.38 23.34 -16.27
N SER A 144 21.83 24.59 -16.07
CA SER A 144 21.61 25.31 -14.82
C SER A 144 20.12 25.31 -14.48
N PRO A 145 19.70 25.10 -13.21
CA PRO A 145 18.30 25.09 -12.83
C PRO A 145 17.63 26.38 -13.33
N PRO A 146 16.54 26.29 -14.11
CA PRO A 146 15.89 27.45 -14.71
C PRO A 146 15.46 28.45 -13.64
N GLU A 147 15.92 29.68 -13.79
CA GLU A 147 15.51 30.78 -12.94
C GLU A 147 14.05 31.16 -13.24
N GLY A 148 13.24 31.31 -12.20
CA GLY A 148 11.91 31.90 -12.32
C GLY A 148 10.76 30.97 -12.74
N VAL A 149 10.89 29.64 -12.56
CA VAL A 149 9.78 28.70 -12.78
C VAL A 149 8.56 29.08 -11.94
N ILE A 150 7.41 29.24 -12.60
CA ILE A 150 6.11 29.43 -11.93
C ILE A 150 5.65 28.06 -11.42
N LEU A 151 5.65 27.89 -10.10
CA LEU A 151 5.27 26.63 -9.47
C LEU A 151 3.74 26.43 -9.52
N ARG A 152 3.29 25.19 -9.67
CA ARG A 152 1.86 24.85 -9.61
C ARG A 152 1.26 25.33 -8.29
N GLY A 153 0.23 26.18 -8.34
CA GLY A 153 -0.42 26.76 -7.16
C GLY A 153 0.12 28.14 -6.74
N TYR A 154 1.19 28.63 -7.38
CA TYR A 154 1.71 29.99 -7.19
C TYR A 154 0.86 31.01 -7.97
N LYS A 155 -0.22 31.53 -7.38
CA LYS A 155 -0.81 32.78 -7.88
C LYS A 155 0.10 33.94 -7.47
N ARG A 156 0.69 34.64 -8.44
CA ARG A 156 1.29 35.98 -8.19
C ARG A 156 0.18 36.86 -7.58
N GLN A 157 0.42 37.39 -6.38
CA GLN A 157 -0.35 38.50 -5.84
C GLN A 157 -0.04 39.77 -6.64
#